data_AF-A0AAW8Q0F5-F1
#
_entry.id   AF-A0AAW8Q0F5-F1
#
_cell.length_a   1.000
_cell.length_b   1.000
_cell.length_c   1.000
_cell.angle_alpha   90.00
_cell.angle_beta   90.00
_cell.angle_gamma   90.00
#
_symmetry.space_group_name_H-M   'P 1'
#
loop_
_entity.id
_entity.type
_entity.pdbx_description
1 polymer ?
#
loop_
_entity_poly.entity_id
_entity_poly.type
_entity_poly.pdbx_seq_one_letter_code
_entity_poly.pdbx_strand_id
1 'polypeptide(L)'
;MGTVSLFKSDVQTTVSNSVLSSILHEHREGTLYYDDSYQREYCWTSADQQALMHSIFNELPLDSISVVLNPQSEDKYFEIIDGRQRTTTIIKYTENEFPYIDEDGNEVYFRDLSDPDRAAFRMVKLPVIQLSTKNGKPLSYEQKVAYFYRKNFAGQPQSAEHKAHIEKILGIAA
;
A
#
# COMPACT_ATOMS: atom_id res chain seq x y z
N MET A 1 -1.76 28.05 37.20
CA MET A 1 -1.51 27.87 35.75
C MET A 1 -2.21 26.59 35.33
N GLY A 2 -3.13 26.65 34.36
CA GLY A 2 -3.77 25.45 33.83
C GLY A 2 -2.81 24.67 32.94
N THR A 3 -2.82 23.35 33.03
CA THR A 3 -2.04 22.47 32.15
C THR A 3 -2.60 22.52 30.72
N VAL A 4 -1.73 22.79 29.74
CA VAL A 4 -2.07 22.76 28.32
C VAL A 4 -1.77 21.37 27.77
N SER A 5 -2.77 20.67 27.23
CA SER A 5 -2.55 19.43 26.47
C SER A 5 -2.23 19.76 25.01
N LEU A 6 -1.11 19.20 24.52
CA LEU A 6 -0.70 19.31 23.12
C LEU A 6 -1.27 18.17 22.25
N PHE A 7 -1.67 17.03 22.86
CA PHE A 7 -2.26 15.89 22.16
C PHE A 7 -3.78 16.06 21.98
N LYS A 8 -4.18 17.04 21.17
CA LYS A 8 -5.59 17.39 20.96
C LYS A 8 -6.30 16.53 19.90
N SER A 9 -5.56 15.79 19.06
CA SER A 9 -6.15 14.95 18.02
C SER A 9 -6.90 13.78 18.64
N ASP A 10 -8.15 13.59 18.19
CA ASP A 10 -8.95 12.39 18.45
C ASP A 10 -8.54 11.21 17.55
N VAL A 11 -7.91 11.48 16.40
CA VAL A 11 -7.36 10.45 15.50
C VAL A 11 -6.07 9.89 16.10
N GLN A 12 -5.95 8.57 16.06
CA GLN A 12 -4.76 7.80 16.44
C GLN A 12 -4.45 6.73 15.38
N THR A 13 -3.22 6.23 15.41
CA THR A 13 -2.75 5.17 14.51
C THR A 13 -2.14 4.01 15.27
N THR A 14 -2.39 2.80 14.82
CA THR A 14 -1.63 1.60 15.22
C THR A 14 -0.86 1.08 14.01
N VAL A 15 0.30 0.47 14.27
CA VAL A 15 1.13 -0.14 13.22
C VAL A 15 1.22 -1.63 13.49
N SER A 16 0.94 -2.43 12.46
CA SER A 16 1.03 -3.88 12.48
C SER A 16 1.60 -4.40 11.15
N ASN A 17 1.83 -5.70 11.05
CA ASN A 17 2.11 -6.37 9.78
C ASN A 17 0.92 -7.24 9.43
N SER A 18 0.46 -7.13 8.18
CA SER A 18 -0.52 -8.05 7.58
C SER A 18 0.17 -8.87 6.50
N VAL A 19 -0.37 -10.04 6.17
CA VAL A 19 0.11 -10.83 5.03
C VAL A 19 -0.66 -10.46 3.77
N LEU A 20 -0.05 -10.60 2.58
CA LEU A 20 -0.73 -10.29 1.32
C LEU A 20 -2.03 -11.07 1.15
N SER A 21 -2.08 -12.32 1.63
CA SER A 21 -3.30 -13.14 1.58
C SER A 21 -4.50 -12.52 2.32
N SER A 22 -4.28 -11.71 3.35
CA SER A 22 -5.36 -10.99 4.05
C SER A 22 -5.94 -9.88 3.17
N ILE A 23 -5.10 -9.09 2.49
CA ILE A 23 -5.58 -8.04 1.57
C ILE A 23 -6.30 -8.64 0.36
N LEU A 24 -5.75 -9.73 -0.18
CA LEU A 24 -6.36 -10.48 -1.28
C LEU A 24 -7.67 -11.18 -0.86
N HIS A 25 -7.85 -11.47 0.43
CA HIS A 25 -9.13 -11.96 0.93
C HIS A 25 -10.17 -10.85 0.91
N GLU A 26 -9.89 -9.68 1.49
CA GLU A 26 -10.83 -8.54 1.48
C GLU A 26 -11.22 -8.11 0.05
N HIS A 27 -10.28 -8.16 -0.90
CA HIS A 27 -10.59 -7.92 -2.32
C HIS A 27 -11.56 -8.97 -2.89
N ARG A 28 -11.33 -10.26 -2.63
CA ARG A 28 -12.20 -11.35 -3.13
C ARG A 28 -13.59 -11.34 -2.51
N GLU A 29 -13.70 -10.95 -1.25
CA GLU A 29 -15.00 -10.79 -0.57
C GLU A 29 -15.73 -9.51 -1.02
N GLY A 30 -15.09 -8.63 -1.79
CA GLY A 30 -15.67 -7.37 -2.24
C GLY A 30 -15.80 -6.32 -1.14
N THR A 31 -15.06 -6.48 -0.03
CA THR A 31 -15.11 -5.61 1.15
C THR A 31 -14.04 -4.50 1.12
N LEU A 32 -13.00 -4.69 0.30
CA LEU A 32 -11.93 -3.73 0.07
C LEU A 32 -12.39 -2.63 -0.89
N TYR A 33 -12.21 -1.37 -0.51
CA TYR A 33 -12.54 -0.24 -1.38
C TYR A 33 -11.58 0.94 -1.26
N TYR A 34 -11.64 1.80 -2.29
CA TYR A 34 -10.96 3.08 -2.37
C TYR A 34 -12.00 4.20 -2.45
N ASP A 35 -11.70 5.36 -1.87
CA ASP A 35 -12.55 6.55 -1.99
C ASP A 35 -11.96 7.50 -3.05
N ASP A 36 -12.56 7.46 -4.25
CA ASP A 36 -12.14 8.24 -5.41
C ASP A 36 -12.31 9.75 -5.24
N SER A 37 -13.03 10.23 -4.21
CA SER A 37 -13.23 11.68 -4.01
C SER A 37 -11.96 12.42 -3.61
N TYR A 38 -10.97 11.71 -3.06
CA TYR A 38 -9.68 12.28 -2.67
C TYR A 38 -8.47 11.45 -3.13
N GLN A 39 -8.69 10.23 -3.63
CA GLN A 39 -7.63 9.40 -4.21
C GLN A 39 -7.63 9.48 -5.73
N ARG A 40 -6.44 9.59 -6.32
CA ARG A 40 -6.27 9.46 -7.77
C ARG A 40 -6.56 8.05 -8.24
N GLU A 41 -6.98 7.90 -9.50
CA GLU A 41 -7.08 6.60 -10.17
C GLU A 41 -5.75 5.86 -10.22
N TYR A 42 -5.81 4.57 -10.58
CA TYR A 42 -4.60 3.77 -10.79
C TYR A 42 -3.80 4.31 -11.98
N CYS A 43 -2.52 4.58 -11.77
CA CYS A 43 -1.66 5.20 -12.78
C CYS A 43 -0.20 4.68 -12.76
N TRP A 44 0.09 3.63 -12.01
CA TRP A 44 1.41 3.00 -12.04
C TRP A 44 1.70 2.37 -13.39
N THR A 45 2.87 2.67 -13.92
CA THR A 45 3.39 2.16 -15.19
C THR A 45 3.91 0.74 -15.03
N SER A 46 4.25 0.07 -16.13
CA SER A 46 4.93 -1.23 -16.08
C SER A 46 6.23 -1.16 -15.27
N ALA A 47 7.00 -0.07 -15.34
CA ALA A 47 8.21 0.08 -14.54
C ALA A 47 7.92 0.15 -13.03
N ASP A 48 6.86 0.87 -12.62
CA ASP A 48 6.45 0.93 -11.22
C ASP A 48 5.96 -0.44 -10.72
N GLN A 49 5.22 -1.16 -11.57
CA GLN A 49 4.75 -2.53 -11.29
C GLN A 49 5.93 -3.49 -11.09
N GLN A 50 6.90 -3.48 -12.01
CA GLN A 50 8.11 -4.30 -11.90
C GLN A 50 8.91 -3.95 -10.65
N ALA A 51 9.05 -2.67 -10.30
CA ALA A 51 9.76 -2.27 -9.09
C ALA A 51 9.12 -2.82 -7.81
N LEU A 52 7.79 -2.84 -7.73
CA LEU A 52 7.10 -3.47 -6.60
C LEU A 52 7.27 -5.00 -6.63
N MET A 53 7.14 -5.66 -7.78
CA MET A 53 7.32 -7.11 -7.89
C MET A 53 8.74 -7.52 -7.50
N HIS A 54 9.75 -6.81 -8.01
CA HIS A 54 11.15 -6.99 -7.63
C HIS A 54 11.31 -6.88 -6.12
N SER A 55 10.69 -5.87 -5.48
CA SER A 55 10.75 -5.71 -4.02
C SER A 55 10.13 -6.90 -3.28
N ILE A 56 9.02 -7.45 -3.78
CA ILE A 56 8.35 -8.61 -3.20
C ILE A 56 9.19 -9.88 -3.34
N PHE A 57 9.66 -10.20 -4.56
CA PHE A 57 10.40 -11.43 -4.85
C PHE A 57 11.81 -11.43 -4.27
N ASN A 58 12.41 -10.25 -4.06
CA ASN A 58 13.72 -10.11 -3.43
C ASN A 58 13.64 -9.76 -1.92
N GLU A 59 12.48 -9.98 -1.29
CA GLU A 59 12.26 -9.77 0.16
C GLU A 59 12.69 -8.38 0.67
N LEU A 60 12.58 -7.35 -0.18
CA LEU A 60 12.89 -5.98 0.19
C LEU A 60 11.76 -5.39 1.05
N PRO A 61 12.07 -4.46 1.98
CA PRO A 61 11.05 -3.80 2.77
C PRO A 61 9.99 -3.11 1.90
N LEU A 62 8.73 -3.46 2.12
CA LEU A 62 7.61 -2.81 1.45
C LEU A 62 7.16 -1.57 2.23
N ASP A 63 6.82 -0.52 1.50
CA ASP A 63 6.15 0.64 2.09
C ASP A 63 4.78 0.27 2.66
N SER A 64 4.44 0.92 3.77
CA SER A 64 3.17 0.68 4.46
C SER A 64 1.95 1.03 3.62
N ILE A 65 0.82 0.38 3.87
CA ILE A 65 -0.51 0.90 3.51
C ILE A 65 -1.18 1.52 4.73
N SER A 66 -2.07 2.48 4.52
CA SER A 66 -2.89 3.05 5.60
C SER A 66 -4.35 2.70 5.39
N VAL A 67 -5.03 2.26 6.44
CA VAL A 67 -6.39 1.70 6.35
C VAL A 67 -7.32 2.23 7.43
N VAL A 68 -8.62 2.22 7.15
CA VAL A 68 -9.69 2.38 8.13
C VAL A 68 -10.60 1.16 8.03
N LEU A 69 -10.98 0.61 9.19
CA LEU A 69 -11.96 -0.48 9.27
C LEU A 69 -13.32 0.09 9.63
N ASN A 70 -14.36 -0.30 8.90
CA ASN A 70 -15.75 0.06 9.15
C ASN A 70 -16.55 -1.20 9.52
N PRO A 71 -16.56 -1.61 10.80
CA PRO A 71 -17.23 -2.84 11.24
C PRO A 71 -18.77 -2.81 11.09
N GLN A 72 -19.35 -1.68 10.69
CA GLN A 72 -20.79 -1.54 10.47
C GLN A 72 -21.22 -1.77 9.01
N SER A 73 -20.26 -1.96 8.09
CA SER A 73 -20.54 -2.16 6.68
C SER A 73 -20.01 -3.52 6.22
N GLU A 74 -20.87 -4.27 5.53
CA GLU A 74 -20.53 -5.57 4.97
C GLU A 74 -19.73 -5.45 3.66
N ASP A 75 -20.03 -4.42 2.85
CA ASP A 75 -19.46 -4.20 1.50
C ASP A 75 -18.33 -3.15 1.46
N LYS A 76 -18.18 -2.35 2.51
CA LYS A 76 -17.16 -1.30 2.66
C LYS A 76 -16.48 -1.37 4.01
N TYR A 77 -16.12 -2.60 4.39
CA TYR A 77 -15.43 -2.87 5.65
C TYR A 77 -13.99 -2.34 5.64
N PHE A 78 -13.25 -2.52 4.54
CA PHE A 78 -11.80 -2.30 4.49
C PHE A 78 -11.45 -1.14 3.55
N GLU A 79 -11.35 0.09 4.08
CA GLU A 79 -10.96 1.26 3.29
C GLU A 79 -9.43 1.38 3.22
N ILE A 80 -8.87 1.39 2.02
CA ILE A 80 -7.48 1.81 1.81
C ILE A 80 -7.45 3.34 1.74
N ILE A 81 -6.82 3.98 2.73
CA ILE A 81 -6.61 5.44 2.75
C ILE A 81 -5.37 5.83 1.95
N ASP A 82 -4.27 5.09 2.12
CA ASP A 82 -3.00 5.29 1.40
C ASP A 82 -2.47 3.95 0.89
N GLY A 83 -1.88 3.96 -0.31
CA GLY A 83 -1.29 2.76 -0.92
C GLY A 83 -2.10 2.10 -2.03
N ARG A 84 -3.13 2.77 -2.58
CA ARG A 84 -3.94 2.29 -3.72
C ARG A 84 -3.11 1.69 -4.85
N GLN A 85 -2.05 2.38 -5.27
CA GLN A 85 -1.24 1.92 -6.39
C GLN A 85 -0.51 0.58 -6.06
N ARG A 86 -0.05 0.41 -4.81
CA ARG A 86 0.58 -0.82 -4.34
C ARG A 86 -0.43 -1.97 -4.26
N THR A 87 -1.55 -1.76 -3.57
CA THR A 87 -2.57 -2.80 -3.37
C THR A 87 -3.21 -3.22 -4.69
N THR A 88 -3.54 -2.27 -5.56
CA THR A 88 -4.02 -2.57 -6.91
C THR A 88 -3.00 -3.38 -7.69
N THR A 89 -1.72 -3.01 -7.69
CA THR A 89 -0.68 -3.76 -8.42
C THR A 89 -0.55 -5.21 -7.93
N ILE A 90 -0.59 -5.44 -6.62
CA ILE A 90 -0.56 -6.80 -6.04
C ILE A 90 -1.76 -7.62 -6.51
N ILE A 91 -2.96 -7.03 -6.47
CA ILE A 91 -4.19 -7.67 -6.96
C ILE A 91 -4.05 -8.04 -8.43
N LYS A 92 -3.70 -7.07 -9.29
CA LYS A 92 -3.54 -7.26 -10.74
C LYS A 92 -2.52 -8.35 -11.08
N TYR A 93 -1.42 -8.45 -10.33
CA TYR A 93 -0.44 -9.53 -10.51
C TYR A 93 -1.06 -10.90 -10.18
N THR A 94 -1.76 -11.02 -9.06
CA THR A 94 -2.42 -12.29 -8.68
C THR A 94 -3.57 -12.69 -9.60
N GLU A 95 -4.17 -11.71 -10.29
CA GLU A 95 -5.19 -11.90 -11.32
C GLU A 95 -4.58 -12.18 -12.71
N ASN A 96 -3.24 -12.24 -12.81
CA ASN A 96 -2.48 -12.51 -14.03
C ASN A 96 -2.67 -11.46 -15.12
N GLU A 97 -2.92 -10.20 -14.76
CA GLU A 97 -3.05 -9.10 -15.71
C GLU A 97 -1.71 -8.66 -16.33
N PHE A 98 -0.59 -8.94 -15.65
CA PHE A 98 0.76 -8.66 -16.14
C PHE A 98 1.78 -9.64 -15.53
N PRO A 99 2.93 -9.90 -16.21
CA PRO A 99 4.00 -10.75 -15.68
C PRO A 99 5.02 -9.96 -14.84
N TYR A 100 5.70 -10.64 -13.92
CA TYR A 100 6.99 -10.20 -13.42
C TYR A 100 8.07 -10.54 -14.46
N ILE A 101 8.98 -9.62 -14.73
CA ILE A 101 10.17 -9.87 -15.55
C ILE A 101 11.29 -10.25 -14.58
N ASP A 102 11.69 -11.51 -14.59
CA ASP A 102 12.76 -12.00 -13.73
C ASP A 102 14.15 -11.47 -14.18
N GLU A 103 15.17 -11.81 -13.39
CA GLU A 103 16.55 -11.37 -13.59
C GLU A 103 17.17 -11.89 -14.90
N ASP A 104 16.61 -12.96 -15.47
CA ASP A 104 17.00 -13.54 -16.76
C ASP A 104 16.18 -12.97 -17.93
N GLY A 105 15.20 -12.10 -17.65
CA GLY A 105 14.33 -11.48 -18.64
C GLY A 105 13.11 -12.30 -19.03
N ASN A 106 12.77 -13.35 -18.28
CA ASN A 106 11.58 -14.17 -18.55
C ASN A 106 10.32 -13.52 -17.97
N GLU A 107 9.21 -13.66 -18.69
CA GLU A 107 7.88 -13.30 -18.19
C GLU A 107 7.31 -14.40 -17.30
N VAL A 108 7.07 -14.10 -16.03
CA VAL A 108 6.50 -15.02 -15.05
C VAL A 108 5.17 -14.47 -14.53
N TYR A 109 4.05 -15.13 -14.85
CA TYR A 109 2.76 -14.78 -14.27
C TYR A 109 2.54 -15.50 -12.93
N PHE A 110 1.64 -14.99 -12.09
CA PHE A 110 1.32 -15.62 -10.80
C PHE A 110 0.87 -17.09 -10.94
N ARG A 111 0.16 -17.44 -12.01
CA ARG A 111 -0.26 -18.80 -12.33
C ARG A 111 0.91 -19.73 -12.66
N ASP A 112 2.03 -19.19 -13.13
CA ASP A 112 3.22 -19.94 -13.56
C ASP A 112 4.18 -20.23 -12.40
N LEU A 113 4.01 -19.53 -11.26
CA LEU A 113 4.78 -19.77 -10.04
C LEU A 113 4.63 -21.22 -9.54
N SER A 114 5.65 -21.72 -8.83
CA SER A 114 5.53 -22.99 -8.11
C SER A 114 4.55 -22.88 -6.93
N ASP A 115 4.03 -24.00 -6.43
CA ASP A 115 3.19 -23.99 -5.21
C ASP A 115 3.91 -23.36 -4.00
N PRO A 116 5.19 -23.70 -3.72
CA PRO A 116 5.98 -23.01 -2.70
C PRO A 116 6.05 -21.50 -2.92
N ASP A 117 6.31 -21.02 -4.14
CA ASP A 117 6.48 -19.59 -4.40
C ASP A 117 5.14 -18.83 -4.29
N ARG A 118 4.04 -19.43 -4.72
CA ARG A 118 2.70 -18.87 -4.47
C ARG A 118 2.40 -18.77 -2.97
N ALA A 119 2.80 -19.77 -2.19
CA ALA A 119 2.62 -19.75 -0.75
C ALA A 119 3.50 -18.67 -0.10
N ALA A 120 4.76 -18.54 -0.52
CA ALA A 120 5.68 -17.51 -0.06
C ALA A 120 5.14 -16.11 -0.38
N PHE A 121 4.73 -15.86 -1.64
CA PHE A 121 4.12 -14.59 -2.06
C PHE A 121 2.92 -14.21 -1.18
N ARG A 122 2.01 -15.14 -0.92
CA ARG A 122 0.83 -14.92 -0.05
C ARG A 122 1.19 -14.58 1.40
N MET A 123 2.36 -15.02 1.86
CA MET A 123 2.86 -14.82 3.23
C MET A 123 3.77 -13.59 3.37
N VAL A 124 4.08 -12.89 2.28
CA VAL A 124 4.83 -11.63 2.31
C VAL A 124 4.11 -10.64 3.24
N LYS A 125 4.90 -10.02 4.12
CA LYS A 125 4.40 -9.09 5.13
C LYS A 125 4.36 -7.68 4.57
N LEU A 126 3.20 -7.05 4.68
CA LEU A 126 2.96 -5.66 4.35
C LEU A 126 2.71 -4.87 5.64
N PRO A 127 3.49 -3.82 5.93
CA PRO A 127 3.20 -2.95 7.06
C PRO A 127 1.85 -2.25 6.86
N VAL A 128 1.01 -2.27 7.90
CA VAL A 128 -0.31 -1.65 7.90
C VAL A 128 -0.37 -0.60 8.99
N ILE A 129 -0.76 0.62 8.62
CA ILE A 129 -1.09 1.71 9.54
C ILE A 129 -2.61 1.79 9.62
N GLN A 130 -3.19 1.31 10.72
CA GLN A 130 -4.63 1.41 10.92
C GLN A 130 -4.98 2.71 11.63
N LEU A 131 -5.89 3.48 11.06
CA LEU A 131 -6.45 4.68 11.65
C LEU A 131 -7.70 4.35 12.45
N SER A 132 -7.83 4.97 13.63
CA SER A 132 -9.03 4.91 14.46
C SER A 132 -9.19 6.23 15.22
N THR A 133 -10.36 6.46 15.80
CA THR A 133 -10.54 7.52 16.80
C THR A 133 -10.36 6.94 18.20
N LYS A 134 -9.89 7.76 19.15
CA LYS A 134 -9.72 7.35 20.56
C LYS A 134 -11.04 7.02 21.24
N ASN A 135 -12.13 7.64 20.79
CA ASN A 135 -13.47 7.43 21.32
C ASN A 135 -14.24 6.29 20.62
N GLY A 136 -13.64 5.60 19.66
CA GLY A 136 -14.23 4.48 18.93
C GLY A 136 -15.29 4.87 17.89
N LYS A 137 -15.54 6.16 17.66
CA LYS A 137 -16.42 6.62 16.57
C LYS A 137 -15.72 6.45 15.21
N PRO A 138 -16.47 6.26 14.12
CA PRO A 138 -15.90 6.29 12.77
C PRO A 138 -15.13 7.60 12.50
N LEU A 139 -14.06 7.52 11.70
CA LEU A 139 -13.37 8.72 11.23
C LEU A 139 -14.29 9.54 10.33
N SER A 140 -14.26 10.87 10.48
CA SER A 140 -14.92 11.76 9.53
C SER A 140 -14.17 11.81 8.20
N TYR A 141 -14.87 12.24 7.15
CA TYR A 141 -14.29 12.46 5.83
C TYR A 141 -13.06 13.39 5.89
N GLU A 142 -13.18 14.52 6.58
CA GLU A 142 -12.12 15.53 6.71
C GLU A 142 -10.90 14.97 7.44
N GLN A 143 -11.11 14.09 8.43
CA GLN A 143 -10.01 13.41 9.13
C GLN A 143 -9.24 12.48 8.21
N LYS A 144 -9.94 11.71 7.35
CA LYS A 144 -9.32 10.83 6.35
C LYS A 144 -8.53 11.64 5.32
N VAL A 145 -9.13 12.68 4.74
CA VAL A 145 -8.49 13.58 3.77
C VAL A 145 -7.27 14.28 4.37
N ALA A 146 -7.37 14.78 5.60
CA ALA A 146 -6.25 15.45 6.26
C ALA A 146 -5.09 14.49 6.59
N TYR A 147 -5.35 13.21 6.82
CA TYR A 147 -4.30 12.21 6.94
C TYR A 147 -3.67 11.93 5.57
N PHE A 148 -4.49 11.64 4.56
CA PHE A 148 -4.04 11.37 3.19
C PHE A 148 -3.13 12.48 2.66
N TYR A 149 -3.56 13.74 2.85
CA TYR A 149 -2.80 14.91 2.44
C TYR A 149 -1.42 14.96 3.08
N ARG A 150 -1.34 14.73 4.40
CA ARG A 150 -0.05 14.77 5.11
C ARG A 150 0.85 13.63 4.67
N LYS A 151 0.33 12.42 4.53
CA LYS A 151 1.11 11.25 4.14
C LYS A 151 1.72 11.40 2.74
N ASN A 152 0.98 11.99 1.81
CA ASN A 152 1.39 12.08 0.40
C ASN A 152 2.07 13.39 0.02
N PHE A 153 1.76 14.50 0.70
CA PHE A 153 2.21 15.84 0.29
C PHE A 153 2.97 16.60 1.38
N ALA A 154 2.93 16.19 2.65
CA ALA A 154 3.68 16.85 3.71
C ALA A 154 5.06 16.20 3.87
N GLY A 155 5.97 16.57 2.98
CA GLY A 155 7.38 16.17 3.01
C GLY A 155 8.16 16.92 1.93
N GLN A 156 9.49 16.94 2.04
CA GLN A 156 10.35 17.44 0.97
C GLN A 156 10.79 16.22 0.13
N PRO A 157 10.37 16.10 -1.14
CA PRO A 157 10.85 15.03 -2.00
C PRO A 157 12.37 15.13 -2.13
N GLN A 158 13.04 13.97 -2.23
CA GLN A 158 14.46 13.93 -2.60
C GLN A 158 14.63 14.58 -3.99
N SER A 159 15.72 15.31 -4.20
CA SER A 159 15.91 16.06 -5.44
C SER A 159 16.09 15.12 -6.64
N ALA A 160 15.75 15.59 -7.83
CA ALA A 160 15.93 14.81 -9.06
C ALA A 160 17.41 14.44 -9.29
N GLU A 161 18.32 15.32 -8.89
CA GLU A 161 19.78 15.09 -8.96
C GLU A 161 20.21 13.96 -8.01
N HIS A 162 19.64 13.92 -6.80
CA HIS A 162 19.91 12.83 -5.87
C HIS A 162 19.38 11.50 -6.40
N LYS A 163 18.17 11.48 -6.96
CA LYS A 163 17.61 10.29 -7.62
C LYS A 163 18.53 9.81 -8.76
N ALA A 164 18.93 10.69 -9.66
CA ALA A 164 19.81 10.34 -10.78
C ALA A 164 21.18 9.81 -10.32
N HIS A 165 21.71 10.35 -9.22
CA HIS A 165 22.93 9.83 -8.61
C HIS A 165 22.77 8.38 -8.12
N ILE A 166 21.64 8.05 -7.47
CA ILE A 166 21.34 6.69 -7.03
C ILE A 166 21.14 5.74 -8.22
N GLU A 167 20.41 6.15 -9.27
CA GLU A 167 20.21 5.35 -10.49
C GLU A 167 21.55 5.00 -11.16
N LYS A 168 22.51 5.93 -11.16
CA LYS A 168 23.87 5.68 -11.66
C LYS A 168 24.63 4.66 -10.81
N ILE A 169 24.47 4.68 -9.49
CA ILE A 169 25.10 3.68 -8.59
C ILE A 169 24.53 2.29 -8.86
N LEU A 170 23.23 2.20 -9.10
CA LEU A 170 22.52 0.94 -9.34
C LEU A 170 22.69 0.41 -10.77
N GLY A 171 23.26 1.19 -11.70
CA GLY A 171 23.41 0.78 -13.10
C GLY A 171 22.09 0.75 -13.89
N ILE A 172 21.07 1.47 -13.43
CA ILE A 172 19.74 1.57 -14.07
C ILE A 172 19.44 2.96 -14.65
N ALA A 173 20.45 3.82 -14.73
CA ALA A 173 20.33 5.12 -15.38
C ALA A 173 20.09 4.94 -16.89
N ALA A 174 19.14 5.71 -17.43
CA ALA A 174 18.85 5.78 -18.87
C ALA A 174 20.05 6.29 -19.69
#